data_AF-A0A3D2JGB9-F1
#
_entry.id   AF-A0A3D2JGB9-F1
#
_cell.length_a   1.000
_cell.length_b   1.000
_cell.length_c   1.000
_cell.angle_alpha   90.00
_cell.angle_beta   90.00
_cell.angle_gamma   90.00
#
_symmetry.space_group_name_H-M   'P 1'
#
loop_
_entity.id
_entity.type
_entity.pdbx_description
1 polymer ?
#
loop_
_entity_poly.entity_id
_entity_poly.type
_entity_poly.pdbx_seq_one_letter_code
_entity_poly.pdbx_strand_id
1 'polypeptide(L)'
;RNYDGYTIPVAPSREGLDINRNYPFEWEPEGTQYGSGPYPLSEPETHAEAEFWRTHPNISGFVTYHTTSGVLLRPYSTKSDEALPTRDLDVYKLLGERGTQITGYPAVSTYHGFRYDPKSVTHGAMDDYVYDHYGWFGFTVELWDLPTTAGVATPRDFIPWMRWHPEEDDLKLMKWNDEVMHGEAFENWRPFEHPQLGKVELGGWRFKLYEQNAPLQYLPEMCEKHSRFTLAHAALNPYLSLRSVEVFPQSEDLYRVVVVVQNNGFLPTYTSEKAHERGIVRPIEVEMSLPEGTTLVSGERRQDIGQLEGRSNKLFWSDSPTDNQRKVEWVLKGTPRANVELTVRSQRAGTIHRTIPLNTN
;
A
#
# COMPACT_ATOMS: atom_id res chain seq x y z
N ARG A 1 -5.57 -39.90 12.38
CA ARG A 1 -5.22 -41.15 11.65
C ARG A 1 -3.83 -41.58 12.09
N ASN A 2 -3.50 -42.87 12.14
CA ASN A 2 -2.16 -43.38 12.48
C ASN A 2 -1.67 -43.05 13.90
N TYR A 3 -2.57 -42.87 14.86
CA TYR A 3 -2.19 -42.82 16.29
C TYR A 3 -1.74 -44.23 16.72
N ASP A 4 -0.55 -44.34 17.32
CA ASP A 4 0.09 -45.59 17.72
C ASP A 4 -0.04 -45.90 19.22
N GLY A 5 -0.80 -45.08 19.97
CA GLY A 5 -0.89 -45.16 21.43
C GLY A 5 -0.01 -44.14 22.17
N TYR A 6 0.93 -43.48 21.48
CA TYR A 6 1.91 -42.59 22.10
C TYR A 6 2.11 -41.28 21.34
N THR A 7 2.14 -41.36 20.00
CA THR A 7 2.44 -40.25 19.10
C THR A 7 1.15 -39.76 18.46
N ILE A 8 0.83 -38.47 18.62
CA ILE A 8 -0.31 -37.83 17.94
C ILE A 8 0.21 -37.21 16.63
N PRO A 9 0.10 -37.89 15.48
CA PRO A 9 0.50 -37.29 14.21
C PRO A 9 -0.47 -36.17 13.84
N VAL A 10 0.06 -34.96 13.66
CA VAL A 10 -0.69 -33.84 13.12
C VAL A 10 -0.75 -34.00 11.61
N ALA A 11 -1.97 -34.04 11.05
CA ALA A 11 -2.12 -34.04 9.60
C ALA A 11 -1.63 -32.69 9.05
N PRO A 12 -0.83 -32.67 7.99
CA PRO A 12 -0.48 -31.41 7.34
C PRO A 12 -1.75 -30.71 6.85
N SER A 13 -1.70 -29.39 6.73
CA SER A 13 -2.73 -28.67 6.00
C SER A 13 -2.83 -29.27 4.59
N ARG A 14 -4.07 -29.41 4.09
CA ARG A 14 -4.34 -30.16 2.86
C ARG A 14 -3.59 -29.55 1.66
N GLU A 15 -3.52 -28.23 1.61
CA GLU A 15 -2.84 -27.50 0.55
C GLU A 15 -1.43 -27.05 0.95
N GLY A 16 -1.12 -26.86 2.24
CA GLY A 16 0.23 -26.49 2.67
C GLY A 16 0.64 -25.03 2.42
N LEU A 17 -0.19 -24.24 1.75
CA LEU A 17 0.19 -22.93 1.18
C LEU A 17 0.13 -21.78 2.18
N ASP A 18 1.12 -20.89 2.09
CA ASP A 18 1.11 -19.52 2.61
C ASP A 18 1.24 -18.56 1.42
N ILE A 19 0.09 -18.07 0.94
CA ILE A 19 0.04 -17.18 -0.24
C ILE A 19 0.85 -15.89 -0.05
N ASN A 20 1.05 -15.45 1.20
CA ASN A 20 1.90 -14.29 1.49
C ASN A 20 3.38 -14.68 1.65
N ARG A 21 3.78 -15.82 1.08
CA ARG A 21 5.17 -16.25 0.85
C ARG A 21 5.44 -16.62 -0.61
N ASN A 22 4.43 -16.47 -1.49
CA ASN A 22 4.48 -16.91 -2.88
C ASN A 22 4.82 -15.77 -3.86
N TYR A 23 5.12 -14.55 -3.39
CA TYR A 23 5.45 -13.41 -4.26
C TYR A 23 6.92 -13.40 -4.69
N PRO A 24 7.26 -12.86 -5.89
CA PRO A 24 8.59 -13.00 -6.49
C PRO A 24 9.77 -12.37 -5.75
N PHE A 25 9.55 -11.29 -5.00
CA PHE A 25 10.66 -10.56 -4.39
C PHE A 25 11.28 -11.36 -3.25
N GLU A 26 12.55 -11.72 -3.43
CA GLU A 26 13.33 -12.55 -2.49
C GLU A 26 12.60 -13.82 -2.07
N TRP A 27 11.83 -14.40 -2.99
CA TRP A 27 11.17 -15.68 -2.80
C TRP A 27 12.19 -16.79 -2.52
N GLU A 28 11.84 -17.68 -1.60
CA GLU A 28 12.66 -18.83 -1.20
C GLU A 28 11.81 -20.11 -1.26
N PRO A 29 12.39 -21.28 -1.61
CA PRO A 29 11.65 -22.54 -1.73
C PRO A 29 11.23 -23.11 -0.37
N GLU A 30 10.34 -24.10 -0.41
CA GLU A 30 9.69 -24.77 0.74
C GLU A 30 10.64 -25.19 1.88
N GLY A 31 11.90 -25.54 1.57
CA GLY A 31 12.90 -25.92 2.57
C GLY A 31 13.41 -24.76 3.43
N THR A 32 13.26 -23.53 2.95
CA THR A 32 13.66 -22.28 3.64
C THR A 32 12.41 -21.52 4.11
N GLN A 33 11.40 -21.40 3.26
CA GLN A 33 10.16 -20.70 3.52
C GLN A 33 8.97 -21.64 3.30
N TYR A 34 8.47 -22.22 4.39
CA TYR A 34 7.32 -23.13 4.33
C TYR A 34 6.09 -22.45 3.71
N GLY A 35 5.35 -23.19 2.90
CA GLY A 35 4.16 -22.75 2.18
C GLY A 35 4.40 -21.82 1.01
N SER A 36 5.66 -21.60 0.60
CA SER A 36 6.00 -20.67 -0.49
C SER A 36 5.66 -21.19 -1.88
N GLY A 37 5.30 -22.46 -2.01
CA GLY A 37 4.96 -23.11 -3.27
C GLY A 37 6.19 -23.65 -4.03
N PRO A 38 6.01 -24.22 -5.23
CA PRO A 38 7.11 -24.74 -6.03
C PRO A 38 7.95 -23.67 -6.75
N TYR A 39 7.40 -22.48 -6.99
CA TYR A 39 8.06 -21.32 -7.60
C TYR A 39 7.20 -20.06 -7.33
N PRO A 40 7.74 -18.82 -7.45
CA PRO A 40 6.95 -17.62 -7.18
C PRO A 40 5.79 -17.48 -8.17
N LEU A 41 4.62 -17.06 -7.68
CA LEU A 41 3.36 -16.96 -8.42
C LEU A 41 2.88 -18.32 -8.96
N SER A 42 3.23 -19.42 -8.31
CA SER A 42 2.68 -20.75 -8.62
C SER A 42 1.18 -20.84 -8.36
N GLU A 43 0.68 -20.07 -7.38
CA GLU A 43 -0.72 -20.10 -7.00
C GLU A 43 -1.56 -19.18 -7.90
N PRO A 44 -2.75 -19.63 -8.32
CA PRO A 44 -3.60 -18.86 -9.23
C PRO A 44 -4.01 -17.50 -8.64
N GLU A 45 -4.15 -17.39 -7.32
CA GLU A 45 -4.51 -16.15 -6.62
C GLU A 45 -3.40 -15.10 -6.75
N THR A 46 -2.17 -15.42 -6.36
CA THR A 46 -1.03 -14.49 -6.41
C THR A 46 -0.66 -14.16 -7.85
N HIS A 47 -0.75 -15.13 -8.77
CA HIS A 47 -0.59 -14.90 -10.20
C HIS A 47 -1.63 -13.91 -10.75
N ALA A 48 -2.89 -14.05 -10.37
CA ALA A 48 -3.95 -13.14 -10.80
C ALA A 48 -3.72 -11.72 -10.27
N GLU A 49 -3.28 -11.57 -9.03
CA GLU A 49 -2.92 -10.28 -8.45
C GLU A 49 -1.75 -9.63 -9.21
N ALA A 50 -0.67 -10.37 -9.47
CA ALA A 50 0.47 -9.87 -10.22
C ALA A 50 0.10 -9.42 -11.65
N GLU A 51 -0.75 -10.20 -12.34
CA GLU A 51 -1.23 -9.83 -13.68
C GLU A 51 -2.14 -8.60 -13.66
N PHE A 52 -2.99 -8.47 -12.63
CA PHE A 52 -3.78 -7.26 -12.42
C PHE A 52 -2.87 -6.05 -12.22
N TRP A 53 -1.90 -6.11 -11.32
CA TRP A 53 -0.97 -5.01 -11.08
C TRP A 53 -0.17 -4.60 -12.32
N ARG A 54 0.31 -5.59 -13.09
CA ARG A 54 1.07 -5.35 -14.33
C ARG A 54 0.25 -4.59 -15.37
N THR A 55 -1.05 -4.85 -15.46
CA THR A 55 -1.95 -4.25 -16.46
C THR A 55 -2.58 -2.93 -16.03
N HIS A 56 -2.39 -2.53 -14.77
CA HIS A 56 -2.96 -1.31 -14.17
C HIS A 56 -1.85 -0.31 -13.76
N PRO A 57 -1.19 0.35 -14.73
CA PRO A 57 -0.05 1.23 -14.46
C PRO A 57 -0.40 2.49 -13.67
N ASN A 58 -1.69 2.72 -13.40
CA ASN A 58 -2.23 3.84 -12.65
C ASN A 58 -2.33 3.62 -11.15
N ILE A 59 -2.04 2.42 -10.65
CA ILE A 59 -1.95 2.17 -9.22
C ILE A 59 -0.68 2.83 -8.67
N SER A 60 -0.80 3.40 -7.47
CA SER A 60 0.28 4.14 -6.78
C SER A 60 0.40 3.80 -5.30
N GLY A 61 -0.44 2.91 -4.79
CA GLY A 61 -0.44 2.52 -3.38
C GLY A 61 -1.31 1.31 -3.11
N PHE A 62 -1.14 0.70 -1.94
CA PHE A 62 -1.91 -0.46 -1.49
C PHE A 62 -2.20 -0.43 0.01
N VAL A 63 -3.20 -1.20 0.43
CA VAL A 63 -3.43 -1.63 1.81
C VAL A 63 -3.86 -3.09 1.73
N THR A 64 -3.15 -3.99 2.39
CA THR A 64 -3.53 -5.41 2.49
C THR A 64 -3.95 -5.70 3.92
N TYR A 65 -5.14 -6.27 4.11
CA TYR A 65 -5.70 -6.52 5.44
C TYR A 65 -5.45 -7.96 5.87
N HIS A 66 -4.79 -8.10 7.02
CA HIS A 66 -4.47 -9.34 7.70
C HIS A 66 -5.12 -9.34 9.08
N THR A 67 -5.02 -10.47 9.79
CA THR A 67 -5.24 -10.54 11.23
C THR A 67 -4.18 -11.46 11.85
N THR A 68 -3.61 -11.15 13.02
CA THR A 68 -4.00 -10.17 14.05
C THR A 68 -2.79 -9.45 14.63
N SER A 69 -2.97 -8.29 15.27
CA SER A 69 -2.05 -7.62 16.22
C SER A 69 -2.35 -6.12 16.42
N GLY A 70 -3.24 -5.51 15.63
CA GLY A 70 -3.54 -4.09 15.69
C GLY A 70 -2.36 -3.21 15.26
N VAL A 71 -1.73 -3.52 14.13
CA VAL A 71 -0.49 -2.86 13.69
C VAL A 71 -0.49 -2.57 12.19
N LEU A 72 0.14 -1.46 11.80
CA LEU A 72 0.43 -1.10 10.41
C LEU A 72 1.88 -1.49 10.09
N LEU A 73 2.06 -2.53 9.28
CA LEU A 73 3.36 -3.07 8.90
C LEU A 73 3.79 -2.50 7.55
N ARG A 74 5.03 -2.00 7.48
CA ARG A 74 5.65 -1.53 6.24
C ARG A 74 6.83 -2.42 5.83
N PRO A 75 7.14 -2.49 4.53
CA PRO A 75 8.35 -3.13 4.02
C PRO A 75 9.64 -2.56 4.62
N TYR A 76 10.75 -3.29 4.61
CA TYR A 76 10.87 -4.68 4.17
C TYR A 76 10.65 -5.67 5.33
N SER A 77 10.29 -6.90 4.98
CA SER A 77 10.29 -8.05 5.87
C SER A 77 11.67 -8.71 5.95
N THR A 78 12.46 -8.62 4.88
CA THR A 78 13.80 -9.24 4.76
C THR A 78 14.96 -8.32 5.14
N LYS A 79 14.75 -7.00 5.18
CA LYS A 79 15.83 -6.00 5.34
C LYS A 79 15.47 -4.92 6.34
N SER A 80 16.50 -4.33 6.95
CA SER A 80 16.35 -3.13 7.75
C SER A 80 15.94 -1.93 6.88
N ASP A 81 15.39 -0.90 7.55
CA ASP A 81 15.12 0.43 6.98
C ASP A 81 16.30 1.06 6.21
N GLU A 82 17.54 0.65 6.46
CA GLU A 82 18.73 1.15 5.74
C GLU A 82 18.74 0.76 4.26
N ALA A 83 17.97 -0.27 3.87
CA ALA A 83 17.83 -0.69 2.49
C ALA A 83 16.81 0.15 1.70
N LEU A 84 16.00 0.97 2.37
CA LEU A 84 15.04 1.86 1.72
C LEU A 84 15.75 3.13 1.21
N PRO A 85 15.37 3.66 0.04
CA PRO A 85 15.70 5.04 -0.32
C PRO A 85 15.29 5.98 0.82
N THR A 86 16.17 6.91 1.18
CA THR A 86 15.98 7.76 2.36
C THR A 86 14.68 8.55 2.29
N ARG A 87 14.30 9.09 1.12
CA ARG A 87 13.06 9.86 1.01
C ARG A 87 11.82 8.98 1.08
N ASP A 88 11.88 7.76 0.57
CA ASP A 88 10.79 6.80 0.71
C ASP A 88 10.58 6.42 2.18
N LEU A 89 11.66 6.25 2.94
CA LEU A 89 11.59 6.00 4.38
C LEU A 89 10.89 7.14 5.14
N ASP A 90 11.18 8.39 4.78
CA ASP A 90 10.54 9.57 5.38
C ASP A 90 9.03 9.62 5.07
N VAL A 91 8.65 9.34 3.83
CA VAL A 91 7.25 9.22 3.42
C VAL A 91 6.54 8.11 4.19
N TYR A 92 7.16 6.94 4.33
CA TYR A 92 6.61 5.83 5.11
C TYR A 92 6.38 6.21 6.58
N LYS A 93 7.32 6.92 7.21
CA LYS A 93 7.19 7.37 8.60
C LYS A 93 6.02 8.36 8.76
N LEU A 94 5.89 9.32 7.85
CA LEU A 94 4.78 10.28 7.87
C LEU A 94 3.42 9.62 7.64
N LEU A 95 3.34 8.72 6.67
CA LEU A 95 2.11 7.98 6.40
C LEU A 95 1.76 7.03 7.56
N GLY A 96 2.76 6.40 8.18
CA GLY A 96 2.60 5.58 9.38
C GLY A 96 2.14 6.37 10.60
N GLU A 97 2.68 7.57 10.82
CA GLU A 97 2.22 8.49 11.86
C GLU A 97 0.76 8.88 11.62
N ARG A 98 0.41 9.23 10.37
CA ARG A 98 -0.97 9.55 10.00
C ARG A 98 -1.90 8.36 10.19
N GLY A 99 -1.44 7.15 9.87
CA GLY A 99 -2.16 5.91 10.14
C GLY A 99 -2.41 5.69 11.61
N THR A 100 -1.39 5.89 12.45
CA THR A 100 -1.49 5.82 13.91
C THR A 100 -2.51 6.81 14.45
N GLN A 101 -2.48 8.08 14.00
CA GLN A 101 -3.44 9.10 14.42
C GLN A 101 -4.89 8.75 14.08
N ILE A 102 -5.14 8.07 12.96
CA ILE A 102 -6.49 7.73 12.49
C ILE A 102 -7.01 6.45 13.15
N THR A 103 -6.16 5.41 13.21
CA THR A 103 -6.56 4.06 13.59
C THR A 103 -6.31 3.76 15.08
N GLY A 104 -5.34 4.46 15.67
CA GLY A 104 -4.77 4.11 16.98
C GLY A 104 -3.72 3.00 16.91
N TYR A 105 -3.48 2.40 15.73
CA TYR A 105 -2.53 1.30 15.57
C TYR A 105 -1.12 1.85 15.33
N PRO A 106 -0.10 1.37 16.06
CA PRO A 106 1.28 1.75 15.77
C PRO A 106 1.68 1.32 14.36
N ALA A 107 2.54 2.13 13.73
CA ALA A 107 3.18 1.79 12.47
C ALA A 107 4.62 1.33 12.71
N VAL A 108 4.98 0.13 12.26
CA VAL A 108 6.30 -0.46 12.45
C VAL A 108 6.85 -1.08 11.17
N SER A 109 8.17 -1.15 11.06
CA SER A 109 8.83 -1.96 10.03
C SER A 109 8.64 -3.44 10.35
N THR A 110 8.27 -4.26 9.35
CA THR A 110 8.13 -5.71 9.55
C THR A 110 9.44 -6.32 10.04
N TYR A 111 10.57 -5.91 9.46
CA TYR A 111 11.90 -6.33 9.92
C TYR A 111 12.20 -5.88 11.36
N HIS A 112 11.95 -4.63 11.73
CA HIS A 112 12.38 -4.15 13.06
C HIS A 112 11.41 -4.49 14.20
N GLY A 113 10.11 -4.54 13.93
CA GLY A 113 9.06 -4.61 14.96
C GLY A 113 8.11 -5.81 14.85
N PHE A 114 8.27 -6.69 13.85
CA PHE A 114 7.33 -7.80 13.64
C PHE A 114 7.99 -9.11 13.17
N ARG A 115 9.30 -9.28 13.36
CA ARG A 115 9.98 -10.55 13.06
C ARG A 115 9.70 -11.61 14.10
N TYR A 116 9.35 -12.81 13.64
CA TYR A 116 9.13 -13.96 14.51
C TYR A 116 10.39 -14.33 15.30
N ASP A 117 11.56 -14.34 14.67
CA ASP A 117 12.82 -14.70 15.33
C ASP A 117 13.94 -13.74 14.91
N PRO A 118 14.81 -13.27 15.83
CA PRO A 118 15.87 -12.32 15.50
C PRO A 118 16.89 -12.83 14.48
N LYS A 119 16.96 -14.14 14.25
CA LYS A 119 17.89 -14.79 13.31
C LYS A 119 17.23 -15.21 12.00
N SER A 120 15.95 -14.90 11.80
CA SER A 120 15.22 -15.24 10.57
C SER A 120 14.41 -14.05 10.06
N VAL A 121 14.01 -14.14 8.79
CA VAL A 121 13.12 -13.19 8.13
C VAL A 121 12.08 -13.96 7.32
N THR A 122 11.03 -13.28 6.87
CA THR A 122 10.00 -13.86 6.01
C THR A 122 10.20 -13.43 4.57
N HIS A 123 10.17 -14.41 3.65
CA HIS A 123 10.46 -14.24 2.23
C HIS A 123 9.18 -14.28 1.38
N GLY A 124 9.19 -13.61 0.22
CA GLY A 124 8.08 -13.69 -0.74
C GLY A 124 6.77 -13.04 -0.26
N ALA A 125 6.86 -12.00 0.57
CA ALA A 125 5.71 -11.23 1.04
C ALA A 125 5.18 -10.27 -0.03
N MET A 126 3.85 -10.06 -0.05
CA MET A 126 3.17 -9.20 -1.01
C MET A 126 3.63 -7.75 -0.94
N ASP A 127 3.69 -7.20 0.27
CA ASP A 127 4.03 -5.81 0.54
C ASP A 127 5.48 -5.49 0.13
N ASP A 128 6.41 -6.39 0.42
CA ASP A 128 7.79 -6.32 -0.04
C ASP A 128 7.88 -6.33 -1.57
N TYR A 129 7.18 -7.26 -2.23
CA TYR A 129 7.18 -7.35 -3.70
C TYR A 129 6.58 -6.11 -4.35
N VAL A 130 5.44 -5.63 -3.84
CA VAL A 130 4.73 -4.50 -4.42
C VAL A 130 5.51 -3.20 -4.26
N TYR A 131 6.10 -2.98 -3.09
CA TYR A 131 7.00 -1.83 -2.91
C TYR A 131 8.25 -1.97 -3.78
N ASP A 132 8.94 -3.11 -3.76
CA ASP A 132 10.18 -3.27 -4.51
C ASP A 132 9.99 -3.16 -6.03
N HIS A 133 8.96 -3.81 -6.56
CA HIS A 133 8.76 -3.94 -8.00
C HIS A 133 8.02 -2.74 -8.61
N TYR A 134 7.01 -2.22 -7.90
CA TYR A 134 6.17 -1.12 -8.39
C TYR A 134 6.39 0.22 -7.68
N GLY A 135 7.13 0.24 -6.58
CA GLY A 135 7.37 1.43 -5.77
C GLY A 135 6.08 2.02 -5.18
N TRP A 136 5.09 1.18 -4.89
CA TRP A 136 3.85 1.62 -4.27
C TRP A 136 4.04 1.74 -2.77
N PHE A 137 3.66 2.88 -2.20
CA PHE A 137 3.56 3.01 -0.75
C PHE A 137 2.33 2.24 -0.26
N GLY A 138 2.45 1.57 0.89
CA GLY A 138 1.35 0.78 1.42
C GLY A 138 1.73 0.01 2.67
N PHE A 139 0.71 -0.55 3.32
CA PHE A 139 0.87 -1.27 4.58
C PHE A 139 0.12 -2.60 4.54
N THR A 140 0.74 -3.61 5.13
CA THR A 140 0.02 -4.75 5.68
C THR A 140 -0.60 -4.33 7.00
N VAL A 141 -1.91 -4.47 7.15
CA VAL A 141 -2.64 -4.06 8.34
C VAL A 141 -3.11 -5.29 9.06
N GLU A 142 -2.47 -5.61 10.18
CA GLU A 142 -2.93 -6.65 11.08
C GLU A 142 -4.10 -6.11 11.90
N LEU A 143 -5.32 -6.40 11.45
CA LEU A 143 -6.56 -6.02 12.11
C LEU A 143 -6.75 -6.79 13.41
N TRP A 144 -7.51 -6.20 14.33
CA TRP A 144 -7.83 -6.77 15.65
C TRP A 144 -6.62 -6.90 16.58
N ASP A 145 -6.81 -6.50 17.83
CA ASP A 145 -5.83 -6.63 18.91
C ASP A 145 -6.61 -6.95 20.17
N LEU A 146 -6.90 -8.24 20.36
CA LEU A 146 -7.57 -8.73 21.57
C LEU A 146 -6.83 -8.26 22.84
N PRO A 147 -5.50 -8.40 22.95
CA PRO A 147 -4.78 -7.97 24.15
C PRO A 147 -5.03 -6.51 24.52
N THR A 148 -4.86 -5.56 23.59
CA THR A 148 -5.15 -4.14 23.88
C THR A 148 -6.62 -3.93 24.19
N THR A 149 -7.52 -4.61 23.48
CA THR A 149 -8.97 -4.55 23.74
C THR A 149 -9.35 -5.05 25.13
N ALA A 150 -8.63 -6.05 25.64
CA ALA A 150 -8.79 -6.59 26.99
C ALA A 150 -8.11 -5.73 28.08
N GLY A 151 -7.37 -4.68 27.71
CA GLY A 151 -6.71 -3.78 28.66
C GLY A 151 -5.26 -4.14 28.98
N VAL A 152 -4.61 -4.96 28.15
CA VAL A 152 -3.15 -5.12 28.18
C VAL A 152 -2.49 -3.79 27.82
N ALA A 153 -1.41 -3.44 28.53
CA ALA A 153 -0.77 -2.14 28.38
C ALA A 153 -0.10 -1.99 27.01
N THR A 154 -0.12 -0.77 26.47
CA THR A 154 0.59 -0.36 25.25
C THR A 154 1.62 0.74 25.60
N PRO A 155 2.74 0.86 24.86
CA PRO A 155 3.16 0.01 23.74
C PRO A 155 3.60 -1.38 24.20
N ARG A 156 3.56 -2.33 23.26
CA ARG A 156 3.91 -3.74 23.49
C ARG A 156 4.74 -4.25 22.33
N ASP A 157 5.71 -5.10 22.61
CA ASP A 157 6.38 -5.87 21.56
C ASP A 157 5.50 -7.06 21.16
N PHE A 158 5.03 -7.07 19.92
CA PHE A 158 3.98 -7.99 19.45
C PHE A 158 4.39 -9.45 19.57
N ILE A 159 5.56 -9.79 19.01
CA ILE A 159 6.03 -11.17 18.88
C ILE A 159 6.49 -11.73 20.24
N PRO A 160 7.31 -11.03 21.05
CA PRO A 160 7.68 -11.49 22.36
C PRO A 160 6.48 -11.67 23.28
N TRP A 161 5.50 -10.76 23.27
CA TRP A 161 4.30 -10.95 24.07
C TRP A 161 3.50 -12.17 23.63
N MET A 162 3.35 -12.39 22.32
CA MET A 162 2.67 -13.59 21.79
C MET A 162 3.37 -14.89 22.23
N ARG A 163 4.70 -14.86 22.39
CA ARG A 163 5.47 -16.01 22.90
C ARG A 163 5.36 -16.16 24.41
N TRP A 164 5.47 -15.06 25.14
CA TRP A 164 5.53 -15.01 26.59
C TRP A 164 4.95 -13.70 27.10
N HIS A 165 3.96 -13.81 27.97
CA HIS A 165 3.37 -12.70 28.69
C HIS A 165 3.04 -13.12 30.13
N PRO A 166 2.91 -12.14 31.05
CA PRO A 166 2.59 -12.44 32.44
C PRO A 166 1.13 -12.90 32.60
N GLU A 167 0.88 -13.74 33.60
CA GLU A 167 -0.46 -14.29 33.91
C GLU A 167 -1.49 -13.17 34.16
N GLU A 168 -1.05 -12.01 34.67
CA GLU A 168 -1.91 -10.85 34.85
C GLU A 168 -2.55 -10.35 33.55
N ASP A 169 -1.90 -10.57 32.40
CA ASP A 169 -2.49 -10.27 31.10
C ASP A 169 -3.55 -11.31 30.73
N ASP A 170 -3.32 -12.61 30.96
CA ASP A 170 -4.34 -13.65 30.76
C ASP A 170 -5.60 -13.38 31.57
N LEU A 171 -5.45 -12.91 32.82
CA LEU A 171 -6.57 -12.53 33.67
C LEU A 171 -7.37 -11.36 33.08
N LYS A 172 -6.74 -10.43 32.38
CA LYS A 172 -7.43 -9.34 31.68
C LYS A 172 -8.22 -9.87 30.49
N LEU A 173 -7.64 -10.79 29.72
CA LEU A 173 -8.32 -11.45 28.61
C LEU A 173 -9.56 -12.20 29.10
N MET A 174 -9.44 -12.98 30.18
CA MET A 174 -10.58 -13.69 30.78
C MET A 174 -11.63 -12.73 31.33
N LYS A 175 -11.21 -11.65 32.00
CA LYS A 175 -12.13 -10.60 32.47
C LYS A 175 -12.91 -9.97 31.32
N TRP A 176 -12.24 -9.67 30.20
CA TRP A 176 -12.90 -9.17 29.00
C TRP A 176 -13.91 -10.19 28.44
N ASN A 177 -13.56 -11.46 28.40
CA ASN A 177 -14.48 -12.52 28.01
C ASN A 177 -15.73 -12.56 28.91
N ASP A 178 -15.56 -12.49 30.22
CA ASP A 178 -16.66 -12.57 31.18
C ASP A 178 -17.57 -11.33 31.14
N GLU A 179 -16.97 -10.14 31.13
CA GLU A 179 -17.70 -8.87 31.24
C GLU A 179 -18.27 -8.39 29.90
N VAL A 180 -17.55 -8.61 28.80
CA VAL A 180 -17.89 -8.03 27.48
C VAL A 180 -18.45 -9.08 26.53
N MET A 181 -17.84 -10.27 26.47
CA MET A 181 -18.30 -11.36 25.59
C MET A 181 -19.29 -12.30 26.27
N HIS A 182 -19.61 -12.07 27.55
CA HIS A 182 -20.52 -12.90 28.35
C HIS A 182 -20.14 -14.40 28.34
N GLY A 183 -18.84 -14.70 28.34
CA GLY A 183 -18.30 -16.05 28.32
C GLY A 183 -18.23 -16.70 26.94
N GLU A 184 -18.64 -16.04 25.86
CA GLU A 184 -18.70 -16.67 24.54
C GLU A 184 -17.34 -16.90 23.87
N ALA A 185 -16.29 -16.18 24.28
CA ALA A 185 -14.96 -16.28 23.67
C ALA A 185 -14.15 -17.47 24.20
N PHE A 186 -14.56 -18.09 25.29
CA PHE A 186 -13.87 -19.23 25.92
C PHE A 186 -14.83 -20.40 26.15
N GLU A 187 -14.51 -21.57 25.60
CA GLU A 187 -15.23 -22.80 25.92
C GLU A 187 -14.66 -23.43 27.20
N ASN A 188 -15.49 -23.53 28.24
CA ASN A 188 -15.11 -24.24 29.46
C ASN A 188 -14.68 -25.66 29.14
N TRP A 189 -13.52 -26.05 29.68
CA TRP A 189 -12.99 -27.40 29.52
C TRP A 189 -14.00 -28.43 30.02
N ARG A 190 -14.31 -29.37 29.13
CA ARG A 190 -15.24 -30.46 29.43
C ARG A 190 -14.60 -31.80 29.10
N PRO A 191 -14.82 -32.84 29.93
CA PRO A 191 -14.38 -34.19 29.62
C PRO A 191 -14.92 -34.69 28.28
N PHE A 192 -14.08 -35.41 27.55
CA PHE A 192 -14.44 -36.05 26.29
C PHE A 192 -13.71 -37.39 26.16
N GLU A 193 -14.44 -38.45 25.84
CA GLU A 193 -13.87 -39.76 25.53
C GLU A 193 -13.56 -39.84 24.03
N HIS A 194 -12.32 -39.52 23.66
CA HIS A 194 -11.88 -39.57 22.27
C HIS A 194 -11.67 -41.02 21.82
N PRO A 195 -12.22 -41.46 20.67
CA PRO A 195 -12.17 -42.87 20.23
C PRO A 195 -10.77 -43.47 20.12
N GLN A 196 -9.74 -42.64 19.90
CA GLN A 196 -8.35 -43.09 19.82
C GLN A 196 -7.52 -42.70 21.05
N LEU A 197 -7.79 -41.56 21.69
CA LEU A 197 -6.90 -40.99 22.71
C LEU A 197 -7.38 -41.32 24.14
N GLY A 198 -8.58 -41.89 24.28
CA GLY A 198 -9.23 -42.06 25.57
C GLY A 198 -9.66 -40.72 26.15
N LYS A 199 -9.48 -40.56 27.46
CA LYS A 199 -9.91 -39.37 28.21
C LYS A 199 -9.08 -38.14 27.84
N VAL A 200 -9.74 -37.15 27.25
CA VAL A 200 -9.20 -35.83 26.97
C VAL A 200 -10.19 -34.76 27.43
N GLU A 201 -9.77 -33.50 27.39
CA GLU A 201 -10.66 -32.36 27.60
C GLU A 201 -10.76 -31.54 26.31
N LEU A 202 -11.95 -30.98 26.06
CA LEU A 202 -12.21 -30.05 24.96
C LEU A 202 -12.59 -28.71 25.56
N GLY A 203 -11.97 -27.64 25.11
CA GLY A 203 -12.19 -26.30 25.62
C GLY A 203 -11.10 -25.32 25.16
N GLY A 204 -11.07 -24.15 25.80
CA GLY A 204 -10.11 -23.09 25.53
C GLY A 204 -10.70 -21.93 24.71
N TRP A 205 -9.81 -21.04 24.28
CA TRP A 205 -10.18 -19.88 23.48
C TRP A 205 -10.76 -20.28 22.13
N ARG A 206 -11.84 -19.61 21.73
CA ARG A 206 -12.39 -19.68 20.38
C ARG A 206 -11.54 -18.82 19.43
N PHE A 207 -10.33 -19.31 19.17
CA PHE A 207 -9.27 -18.61 18.46
C PHE A 207 -9.76 -17.86 17.22
N LYS A 208 -10.46 -18.55 16.31
CA LYS A 208 -10.87 -17.97 15.02
C LYS A 208 -11.88 -16.83 15.12
N LEU A 209 -12.65 -16.75 16.20
CA LEU A 209 -13.76 -15.79 16.32
C LEU A 209 -13.45 -14.60 17.23
N TYR A 210 -12.51 -14.76 18.18
CA TYR A 210 -12.26 -13.76 19.21
C TYR A 210 -10.78 -13.44 19.42
N GLU A 211 -9.86 -14.36 19.11
CA GLU A 211 -8.41 -14.12 19.28
C GLU A 211 -7.77 -13.64 17.99
N GLN A 212 -8.00 -14.35 16.89
CA GLN A 212 -7.52 -13.96 15.57
C GLN A 212 -8.39 -12.87 14.94
N ASN A 213 -9.71 -12.96 15.04
CA ASN A 213 -10.60 -12.01 14.36
C ASN A 213 -11.42 -11.22 15.37
N ALA A 214 -11.79 -10.00 14.97
CA ALA A 214 -12.64 -9.14 15.77
C ALA A 214 -14.07 -9.70 15.87
N PRO A 215 -14.66 -9.74 17.08
CA PRO A 215 -16.09 -9.97 17.25
C PRO A 215 -16.91 -8.89 16.54
N LEU A 216 -18.14 -9.26 16.12
CA LEU A 216 -18.98 -8.42 15.26
C LEU A 216 -19.20 -6.99 15.80
N GLN A 217 -19.28 -6.82 17.12
CA GLN A 217 -19.51 -5.52 17.74
C GLN A 217 -18.37 -4.50 17.52
N TYR A 218 -17.16 -4.96 17.22
CA TYR A 218 -15.99 -4.10 16.97
C TYR A 218 -15.81 -3.75 15.49
N LEU A 219 -16.47 -4.48 14.58
CA LEU A 219 -16.29 -4.30 13.14
C LEU A 219 -16.67 -2.89 12.65
N PRO A 220 -17.77 -2.24 13.08
CA PRO A 220 -18.14 -0.92 12.56
C PRO A 220 -17.07 0.15 12.77
N GLU A 221 -16.54 0.27 13.99
CA GLU A 221 -15.49 1.25 14.30
C GLU A 221 -14.19 0.94 13.55
N MET A 222 -13.83 -0.35 13.45
CA MET A 222 -12.65 -0.80 12.71
C MET A 222 -12.77 -0.46 11.22
N CYS A 223 -13.90 -0.79 10.59
CA CYS A 223 -14.18 -0.44 9.20
C CYS A 223 -14.13 1.07 8.98
N GLU A 224 -14.70 1.88 9.88
CA GLU A 224 -14.66 3.34 9.77
C GLU A 224 -13.21 3.87 9.82
N LYS A 225 -12.45 3.48 10.85
CA LYS A 225 -11.06 3.92 11.04
C LYS A 225 -10.18 3.55 9.85
N HIS A 226 -10.26 2.30 9.40
CA HIS A 226 -9.42 1.84 8.30
C HIS A 226 -9.87 2.38 6.94
N SER A 227 -11.17 2.63 6.73
CA SER A 227 -11.65 3.36 5.55
C SER A 227 -11.10 4.79 5.51
N ARG A 228 -11.11 5.50 6.66
CA ARG A 228 -10.52 6.84 6.76
C ARG A 228 -9.01 6.83 6.52
N PHE A 229 -8.31 5.81 7.00
CA PHE A 229 -6.88 5.65 6.72
C PHE A 229 -6.62 5.43 5.22
N THR A 230 -7.37 4.53 4.58
CA THR A 230 -7.27 4.28 3.14
C THR A 230 -7.51 5.55 2.31
N LEU A 231 -8.52 6.35 2.68
CA LEU A 231 -8.77 7.64 2.02
C LEU A 231 -7.65 8.66 2.27
N ALA A 232 -7.11 8.72 3.48
CA ALA A 232 -5.99 9.61 3.81
C ALA A 232 -4.72 9.21 3.03
N HIS A 233 -4.46 7.91 2.90
CA HIS A 233 -3.38 7.39 2.07
C HIS A 233 -3.59 7.75 0.59
N ALA A 234 -4.78 7.49 0.05
CA ALA A 234 -5.11 7.81 -1.34
C ALA A 234 -4.98 9.30 -1.67
N ALA A 235 -5.23 10.20 -0.70
CA ALA A 235 -5.09 11.64 -0.86
C ALA A 235 -3.63 12.12 -1.03
N LEU A 236 -2.64 11.26 -0.76
CA LEU A 236 -1.23 11.57 -0.98
C LEU A 236 -0.79 11.42 -2.44
N ASN A 237 -1.56 10.70 -3.26
CA ASN A 237 -1.21 10.39 -4.64
C ASN A 237 -0.87 11.64 -5.48
N PRO A 238 -0.06 11.49 -6.54
CA PRO A 238 0.22 12.59 -7.44
C PRO A 238 -1.06 13.08 -8.12
N TYR A 239 -1.14 14.38 -8.38
CA TYR A 239 -2.31 15.00 -8.97
C TYR A 239 -1.88 16.05 -9.98
N LEU A 240 -2.01 15.74 -11.28
CA LEU A 240 -1.71 16.70 -12.33
C LEU A 240 -2.77 17.78 -12.42
N SER A 241 -2.33 19.02 -12.63
CA SER A 241 -3.18 20.16 -12.95
C SER A 241 -2.46 21.12 -13.90
N LEU A 242 -3.21 22.05 -14.50
CA LEU A 242 -2.65 23.16 -15.27
C LEU A 242 -2.55 24.38 -14.36
N ARG A 243 -1.34 24.87 -14.12
CA ARG A 243 -1.10 26.11 -13.36
C ARG A 243 -1.56 27.33 -14.15
N SER A 244 -1.24 27.36 -15.44
CA SER A 244 -1.65 28.42 -16.35
C SER A 244 -1.80 27.89 -17.78
N VAL A 245 -2.69 28.54 -18.52
CA VAL A 245 -2.87 28.38 -19.96
C VAL A 245 -3.02 29.79 -20.51
N GLU A 246 -2.01 30.24 -21.25
CA GLU A 246 -1.92 31.60 -21.76
C GLU A 246 -1.79 31.57 -23.27
N VAL A 247 -2.58 32.39 -23.95
CA VAL A 247 -2.57 32.54 -25.40
C VAL A 247 -2.21 34.00 -25.71
N PHE A 248 -1.07 34.19 -26.36
CA PHE A 248 -0.54 35.51 -26.72
C PHE A 248 -0.65 35.71 -28.23
N PRO A 249 -1.57 36.55 -28.73
CA PRO A 249 -1.63 36.89 -30.16
C PRO A 249 -0.33 37.60 -30.56
N GLN A 250 0.29 37.16 -31.65
CA GLN A 250 1.51 37.72 -32.23
C GLN A 250 1.21 38.48 -33.54
N SER A 251 0.19 38.05 -34.27
CA SER A 251 -0.38 38.71 -35.46
C SER A 251 -1.88 38.36 -35.56
N GLU A 252 -2.52 38.68 -36.69
CA GLU A 252 -3.93 38.33 -36.97
C GLU A 252 -4.18 36.82 -36.95
N ASP A 253 -3.19 36.02 -37.33
CA ASP A 253 -3.29 34.56 -37.50
C ASP A 253 -2.25 33.76 -36.71
N LEU A 254 -1.33 34.40 -35.98
CA LEU A 254 -0.31 33.74 -35.16
C LEU A 254 -0.56 33.90 -33.67
N TYR A 255 -0.47 32.79 -32.95
CA TYR A 255 -0.69 32.70 -31.51
C TYR A 255 0.44 31.93 -30.85
N ARG A 256 1.03 32.51 -29.80
CA ARG A 256 1.93 31.78 -28.90
C ARG A 256 1.11 31.23 -27.74
N VAL A 257 1.05 29.91 -27.61
CA VAL A 257 0.35 29.21 -26.52
C VAL A 257 1.39 28.73 -25.52
N VAL A 258 1.24 29.14 -24.26
CA VAL A 258 2.11 28.70 -23.16
C VAL A 258 1.25 28.00 -22.11
N VAL A 259 1.63 26.79 -21.76
CA VAL A 259 0.96 26.01 -20.73
C VAL A 259 1.99 25.62 -19.67
N VAL A 260 1.60 25.76 -18.40
CA VAL A 260 2.40 25.25 -17.28
C VAL A 260 1.66 24.09 -16.64
N VAL A 261 2.20 22.89 -16.80
CA VAL A 261 1.72 21.66 -16.15
C VAL A 261 2.37 21.58 -14.78
N GLN A 262 1.61 21.21 -13.74
CA GLN A 262 2.14 21.04 -12.39
C GLN A 262 1.58 19.79 -11.71
N ASN A 263 2.36 19.20 -10.80
CA ASN A 263 1.91 18.23 -9.83
C ASN A 263 1.52 18.97 -8.53
N ASN A 264 0.25 18.86 -8.17
CA ASN A 264 -0.33 19.39 -6.93
C ASN A 264 -0.51 18.31 -5.85
N GLY A 265 -0.07 17.08 -6.11
CA GLY A 265 -0.09 15.98 -5.16
C GLY A 265 1.02 16.05 -4.11
N PHE A 266 0.95 15.15 -3.12
CA PHE A 266 2.03 15.02 -2.15
C PHE A 266 3.18 14.17 -2.71
N LEU A 267 2.85 13.04 -3.35
CA LEU A 267 3.83 12.18 -4.01
C LEU A 267 4.24 12.74 -5.39
N PRO A 268 5.45 12.44 -5.86
CA PRO A 268 5.86 12.74 -7.23
C PRO A 268 5.04 11.95 -8.25
N THR A 269 5.07 12.35 -9.53
CA THR A 269 4.29 11.68 -10.59
C THR A 269 4.73 10.26 -10.90
N TYR A 270 5.88 9.84 -10.35
CA TYR A 270 6.39 8.48 -10.34
C TYR A 270 6.17 7.74 -9.02
N THR A 271 5.45 8.32 -8.06
CA THR A 271 5.12 7.79 -6.72
C THR A 271 6.26 7.79 -5.72
N SER A 272 7.38 7.11 -5.98
CA SER A 272 8.46 6.86 -5.01
C SER A 272 9.83 6.77 -5.67
N GLU A 273 10.90 7.00 -4.91
CA GLU A 273 12.26 6.81 -5.41
C GLU A 273 12.47 5.37 -5.89
N LYS A 274 11.89 4.38 -5.21
CA LYS A 274 11.90 2.98 -5.66
C LYS A 274 11.31 2.79 -7.06
N ALA A 275 10.15 3.39 -7.35
CA ALA A 275 9.56 3.32 -8.69
C ALA A 275 10.41 4.03 -9.75
N HIS A 276 11.12 5.11 -9.37
CA HIS A 276 12.05 5.80 -10.24
C HIS A 276 13.26 4.91 -10.58
N GLU A 277 13.89 4.29 -9.57
CA GLU A 277 15.01 3.34 -9.73
C GLU A 277 14.64 2.16 -10.64
N ARG A 278 13.40 1.68 -10.52
CA ARG A 278 12.89 0.57 -11.34
C ARG A 278 12.59 0.97 -12.78
N GLY A 279 12.47 2.27 -13.09
CA GLY A 279 12.18 2.75 -14.45
C GLY A 279 10.80 2.32 -14.97
N ILE A 280 9.85 2.06 -14.08
CA ILE A 280 8.53 1.46 -14.40
C ILE A 280 7.44 2.48 -14.68
N VAL A 281 7.69 3.78 -14.46
CA VAL A 281 6.74 4.86 -14.75
C VAL A 281 7.21 5.68 -15.94
N ARG A 282 6.41 5.68 -17.01
CA ARG A 282 6.65 6.49 -18.20
C ARG A 282 6.56 7.98 -17.87
N PRO A 283 7.33 8.83 -18.57
CA PRO A 283 7.20 10.27 -18.43
C PRO A 283 5.81 10.81 -18.77
N ILE A 284 5.55 12.05 -18.35
CA ILE A 284 4.31 12.74 -18.65
C ILE A 284 4.33 13.18 -20.11
N GLU A 285 3.25 12.85 -20.82
CA GLU A 285 3.06 13.20 -22.21
C GLU A 285 2.11 14.39 -22.33
N VAL A 286 2.48 15.36 -23.16
CA VAL A 286 1.65 16.50 -23.51
C VAL A 286 1.40 16.49 -25.01
N GLU A 287 0.14 16.49 -25.41
CA GLU A 287 -0.29 16.45 -26.81
C GLU A 287 -1.21 17.63 -27.14
N MET A 288 -0.94 18.30 -28.27
CA MET A 288 -1.75 19.37 -28.83
C MET A 288 -2.38 18.91 -30.15
N SER A 289 -3.69 18.67 -30.11
CA SER A 289 -4.48 18.38 -31.30
C SER A 289 -4.98 19.69 -31.92
N LEU A 290 -4.75 19.83 -33.22
CA LEU A 290 -5.06 21.04 -33.97
C LEU A 290 -6.30 20.82 -34.84
N PRO A 291 -7.26 21.77 -34.87
CA PRO A 291 -8.40 21.71 -35.78
C PRO A 291 -7.95 21.95 -37.22
N GLU A 292 -8.83 21.66 -38.17
CA GLU A 292 -8.61 21.97 -39.58
C GLU A 292 -8.33 23.47 -39.79
N GLY A 293 -7.38 23.79 -40.66
CA GLY A 293 -6.95 25.16 -40.91
C GLY A 293 -5.95 25.73 -39.89
N THR A 294 -5.65 25.02 -38.81
CA THR A 294 -4.60 25.40 -37.84
C THR A 294 -3.33 24.58 -38.07
N THR A 295 -2.18 25.25 -38.10
CA THR A 295 -0.87 24.64 -38.32
C THR A 295 0.11 24.97 -37.20
N LEU A 296 1.02 24.04 -36.92
CA LEU A 296 2.09 24.21 -35.95
C LEU A 296 3.27 24.92 -36.63
N VAL A 297 3.65 26.08 -36.11
CA VAL A 297 4.79 26.86 -36.61
C VAL A 297 6.06 26.54 -35.82
N SER A 298 5.94 26.40 -34.49
CA SER A 298 7.04 26.04 -33.60
C SER A 298 6.54 25.25 -32.39
N GLY A 299 7.40 24.37 -31.86
CA GLY A 299 7.07 23.37 -30.84
C GLY A 299 6.81 21.99 -31.47
N GLU A 300 6.40 21.03 -30.65
CA GLU A 300 6.07 19.67 -31.09
C GLU A 300 4.63 19.32 -30.73
N ARG A 301 3.93 18.59 -31.61
CA ARG A 301 2.54 18.17 -31.33
C ARG A 301 2.45 17.27 -30.10
N ARG A 302 3.44 16.42 -29.86
CA ARG A 302 3.54 15.52 -28.71
C ARG A 302 4.90 15.74 -28.06
N GLN A 303 4.92 16.05 -26.78
CA GLN A 303 6.11 16.36 -26.00
C GLN A 303 6.16 15.48 -24.75
N ASP A 304 7.35 15.01 -24.41
CA ASP A 304 7.67 14.39 -23.13
C ASP A 304 8.24 15.47 -22.20
N ILE A 305 7.64 15.65 -21.03
CA ILE A 305 8.09 16.66 -20.06
C ILE A 305 8.82 16.08 -18.85
N GLY A 306 9.17 14.78 -18.90
CA GLY A 306 9.78 14.04 -17.81
C GLY A 306 8.78 13.75 -16.69
N GLN A 307 9.29 13.70 -15.47
CA GLN A 307 8.50 13.58 -14.26
C GLN A 307 8.41 14.93 -13.52
N LEU A 308 7.40 15.07 -12.66
CA LEU A 308 7.23 16.22 -11.78
C LEU A 308 7.27 15.78 -10.32
N GLU A 309 8.02 16.53 -9.52
CA GLU A 309 8.12 16.28 -8.09
C GLU A 309 6.81 16.59 -7.36
N GLY A 310 6.63 15.96 -6.20
CA GLY A 310 5.52 16.23 -5.28
C GLY A 310 5.96 17.07 -4.09
N ARG A 311 5.01 17.42 -3.21
CA ARG A 311 5.35 18.11 -1.94
C ARG A 311 6.29 17.30 -1.03
N SER A 312 6.28 15.97 -1.13
CA SER A 312 7.16 15.06 -0.38
C SER A 312 8.66 15.31 -0.65
N ASN A 313 9.03 15.76 -1.86
CA ASN A 313 10.41 16.14 -2.18
C ASN A 313 10.90 17.36 -1.37
N LYS A 314 10.02 18.03 -0.63
CA LYS A 314 10.31 19.25 0.14
C LYS A 314 10.37 19.02 1.65
N LEU A 315 10.31 17.77 2.12
CA LEU A 315 10.24 17.45 3.55
C LEU A 315 11.48 17.83 4.35
N PHE A 316 12.67 17.73 3.74
CA PHE A 316 13.93 18.06 4.41
C PHE A 316 14.68 19.20 3.70
N TRP A 317 15.06 18.98 2.44
CA TRP A 317 15.77 19.95 1.62
C TRP A 317 15.23 19.93 0.19
N SER A 318 15.17 21.09 -0.45
CA SER A 318 14.64 21.26 -1.80
C SER A 318 15.63 21.98 -2.69
N ASP A 319 16.09 21.30 -3.74
CA ASP A 319 17.04 21.89 -4.70
C ASP A 319 16.39 22.84 -5.70
N SER A 320 15.06 22.74 -5.90
CA SER A 320 14.33 23.57 -6.85
C SER A 320 12.98 24.02 -6.29
N PRO A 321 12.61 25.30 -6.43
CA PRO A 321 11.28 25.78 -6.05
C PRO A 321 10.18 25.39 -7.06
N THR A 322 10.54 24.83 -8.23
CA THR A 322 9.62 24.63 -9.36
C THR A 322 9.78 23.29 -10.07
N ASP A 323 10.44 22.31 -9.45
CA ASP A 323 10.56 20.93 -9.98
C ASP A 323 9.24 20.16 -9.97
N ASN A 324 8.20 20.70 -9.32
CA ASN A 324 6.83 20.21 -9.40
C ASN A 324 6.07 20.74 -10.64
N GLN A 325 6.72 21.51 -11.53
CA GLN A 325 6.07 22.06 -12.72
C GLN A 325 6.97 22.10 -13.97
N ARG A 326 6.35 22.05 -15.16
CA ARG A 326 7.02 22.24 -16.45
C ARG A 326 6.25 23.21 -17.33
N LYS A 327 6.98 24.09 -18.01
CA LYS A 327 6.46 24.92 -19.09
C LYS A 327 6.56 24.16 -20.42
N VAL A 328 5.49 24.17 -21.20
CA VAL A 328 5.44 23.75 -22.60
C VAL A 328 4.88 24.89 -23.43
N GLU A 329 5.37 25.03 -24.66
CA GLU A 329 4.94 26.14 -25.52
C GLU A 329 4.86 25.74 -26.99
N TRP A 330 3.97 26.43 -27.69
CA TRP A 330 3.73 26.29 -29.12
C TRP A 330 3.56 27.66 -29.76
N VAL A 331 3.91 27.76 -31.04
CA VAL A 331 3.44 28.85 -31.91
C VAL A 331 2.56 28.22 -32.97
N LEU A 332 1.32 28.71 -33.04
CA LEU A 332 0.28 28.19 -33.92
C LEU A 332 -0.14 29.26 -34.91
N LYS A 333 -0.37 28.84 -36.15
CA LYS A 333 -1.01 29.66 -37.17
C LYS A 333 -2.42 29.14 -37.41
N GLY A 334 -3.45 29.96 -37.20
CA GLY A 334 -4.84 29.51 -37.31
C GLY A 334 -5.82 30.68 -37.33
N THR A 335 -7.11 30.36 -37.48
CA THR A 335 -8.16 31.38 -37.47
C THR A 335 -8.47 31.86 -36.04
N PRO A 336 -8.83 33.14 -35.86
CA PRO A 336 -9.31 33.62 -34.57
C PRO A 336 -10.47 32.77 -34.04
N ARG A 337 -10.41 32.45 -32.75
CA ARG A 337 -11.36 31.59 -32.02
C ARG A 337 -11.36 30.12 -32.43
N ALA A 338 -10.40 29.65 -33.23
CA ALA A 338 -10.20 28.22 -33.40
C ALA A 338 -9.89 27.56 -32.05
N ASN A 339 -10.45 26.38 -31.82
CA ASN A 339 -10.23 25.61 -30.59
C ASN A 339 -9.15 24.56 -30.81
N VAL A 340 -8.07 24.63 -30.06
CA VAL A 340 -7.06 23.56 -29.99
C VAL A 340 -7.27 22.72 -28.75
N GLU A 341 -7.00 21.42 -28.83
CA GLU A 341 -7.24 20.49 -27.74
C GLU A 341 -5.92 20.03 -27.14
N LEU A 342 -5.70 20.41 -25.87
CA LEU A 342 -4.56 19.95 -25.08
C LEU A 342 -4.95 18.67 -24.32
N THR A 343 -4.12 17.64 -24.42
CA THR A 343 -4.19 16.47 -23.55
C THR A 343 -2.87 16.27 -22.81
N VAL A 344 -2.92 16.13 -21.49
CA VAL A 344 -1.75 15.81 -20.65
C VAL A 344 -1.99 14.46 -19.97
N ARG A 345 -1.11 13.47 -20.18
CA ARG A 345 -1.27 12.10 -19.67
C ARG A 345 -0.11 11.73 -18.75
N SER A 346 -0.44 11.29 -17.54
CA SER A 346 0.48 10.55 -16.66
C SER A 346 -0.11 9.19 -16.36
N GLN A 347 0.75 8.17 -16.24
CA GLN A 347 0.29 6.85 -15.82
C GLN A 347 -0.36 6.89 -14.45
N ARG A 348 0.22 7.64 -13.50
CA ARG A 348 -0.16 7.60 -12.08
C ARG A 348 -0.87 8.85 -11.56
N ALA A 349 -0.74 9.97 -12.27
CA ALA A 349 -1.25 11.27 -11.84
C ALA A 349 -2.48 11.75 -12.62
N GLY A 350 -3.09 10.85 -13.40
CA GLY A 350 -4.31 11.10 -14.17
C GLY A 350 -4.07 11.70 -15.57
N THR A 351 -5.18 12.10 -16.20
CA THR A 351 -5.18 12.73 -17.53
C THR A 351 -5.99 14.02 -17.50
N ILE A 352 -5.47 15.08 -18.12
CA ILE A 352 -6.15 16.37 -18.29
C ILE A 352 -6.51 16.52 -19.76
N HIS A 353 -7.75 16.94 -20.03
CA HIS A 353 -8.18 17.42 -21.34
C HIS A 353 -8.60 18.89 -21.23
N ARG A 354 -8.15 19.73 -22.15
CA ARG A 354 -8.44 21.17 -22.14
C ARG A 354 -8.56 21.73 -23.55
N THR A 355 -9.74 22.25 -23.86
CA THR A 355 -9.95 23.11 -25.03
C THR A 355 -9.37 24.50 -24.77
N ILE A 356 -8.59 25.00 -25.72
CA ILE A 356 -7.93 26.31 -25.67
C ILE A 356 -8.38 27.11 -26.90
N PRO A 357 -9.17 28.18 -26.74
CA PRO A 357 -9.53 29.05 -27.84
C PRO A 357 -8.37 29.98 -28.22
N LEU A 358 -8.08 30.10 -29.51
CA LEU A 358 -7.12 31.07 -30.06
C LEU A 358 -7.73 32.48 -30.09
N ASN A 359 -7.80 33.12 -28.92
CA ASN A 359 -8.40 34.45 -28.80
C ASN A 359 -7.41 35.55 -29.18
N THR A 360 -7.93 36.60 -29.82
CA THR A 360 -7.30 37.91 -29.86
C THR A 360 -7.68 38.67 -28.59
N ASN A 361 -6.77 39.48 -28.03
CA ASN A 361 -7.10 40.39 -26.94
C ASN A 361 -8.28 41.32 -27.28
#